data_AF-T1CXM7-F1
#
_entry.id   AF-T1CXM7-F1
#
_cell.length_a   1.000
_cell.length_b   1.000
_cell.length_c   1.000
_cell.angle_alpha   90.00
_cell.angle_beta   90.00
_cell.angle_gamma   90.00
#
_symmetry.space_group_name_H-M   'P 1'
#
loop_
_entity.id
_entity.type
_entity.pdbx_description
1 polymer ?
#
loop_
_entity_poly.entity_id
_entity_poly.type
_entity_poly.pdbx_seq_one_letter_code
_entity_poly.pdbx_strand_id
1 'polypeptide(L)'
;LIPWVLLPEVPGGLEAFADLDRIPTLRELARLDEDLRSVIEFWLNEGLTPSQHDWLTDLQRQIGKGSLRARNRMATIESLIFQSEDLARMEYEFLFDRRRHLLTIGYNVSERRVDPGRYDLLASEVRLCCFVAIAQGQLPQEVWFSLGRLLTAAGGEPVLLSWSGSMFEYLMPLLVMPTYDNTLLDQTCKAAVSSQIEYGRQLGVPWGMSESCYNTVDVHLNYQYRAFGIPGLGLKRGLAEDTVIAPYASMLALMVAPEEACVNLQLLSTERLIGRFGFFEAIDYTPARQLRGQAGTVVRSFMAHHQGMSLLSLAYLILDRPMQRRFESERMFQAVMPLLQERIPKATGLFSHTTQ
;
A
#
# COMPACT_ATOMS: atom_id res chain seq x y z
N LEU A 1 16.62 24.03 10.17
CA LEU A 1 16.32 24.87 8.98
C LEU A 1 16.28 26.37 9.34
N ILE A 2 15.89 26.73 10.55
CA ILE A 2 15.78 28.11 11.06
C ILE A 2 16.83 28.41 12.15
N PRO A 3 18.11 28.66 11.80
CA PRO A 3 19.18 28.77 12.80
C PRO A 3 19.13 30.05 13.64
N TRP A 4 18.34 31.05 13.25
CA TRP A 4 18.17 32.30 14.01
C TRP A 4 17.34 32.15 15.28
N VAL A 5 16.62 31.03 15.47
CA VAL A 5 15.91 30.73 16.74
C VAL A 5 16.86 30.61 17.93
N LEU A 6 18.17 30.44 17.66
CA LEU A 6 19.21 30.42 18.69
C LEU A 6 19.78 31.81 19.00
N LEU A 7 19.31 32.87 18.32
CA LEU A 7 19.72 34.24 18.62
C LEU A 7 19.04 34.75 19.90
N PRO A 8 19.66 35.70 20.62
CA PRO A 8 18.99 36.43 21.69
C PRO A 8 17.72 37.13 21.21
N GLU A 9 16.84 37.50 22.15
CA GLU A 9 15.63 38.29 21.85
C GLU A 9 15.94 39.54 21.01
N VAL A 10 14.97 39.92 20.18
CA VAL A 10 15.08 41.09 19.30
C VAL A 10 15.35 42.33 20.16
N PRO A 11 16.45 43.07 19.94
CA PRO A 11 16.71 44.31 20.64
C PRO A 11 15.60 45.34 20.39
N GLY A 12 15.25 46.15 21.39
CA GLY A 12 14.27 47.24 21.23
C GLY A 12 14.68 48.20 20.11
N GLY A 13 13.72 48.68 19.32
CA GLY A 13 13.94 49.48 18.11
C GLY A 13 14.13 48.68 16.82
N LEU A 14 14.06 47.34 16.87
CA LEU A 14 14.11 46.43 15.71
C LEU A 14 12.83 45.59 15.58
N GLU A 15 11.67 46.14 15.98
CA GLU A 15 10.38 45.45 16.02
C GLU A 15 9.93 44.92 14.65
N ALA A 16 10.47 45.47 13.56
CA ALA A 16 10.28 44.97 12.19
C ALA A 16 10.69 43.49 11.99
N PHE A 17 11.50 42.94 12.91
CA PHE A 17 11.96 41.55 12.88
C PHE A 17 11.23 40.64 13.88
N ALA A 18 10.19 41.13 14.57
CA ALA A 18 9.42 40.33 15.54
C ALA A 18 8.64 39.16 14.88
N ASP A 19 8.29 39.27 13.60
CA ASP A 19 7.54 38.24 12.87
C ASP A 19 8.39 37.03 12.42
N LEU A 20 9.69 37.00 12.78
CA LEU A 20 10.59 35.88 12.49
C LEU A 20 10.22 34.57 13.22
N ASP A 21 9.28 34.63 14.17
CA ASP A 21 8.72 33.49 14.90
C ASP A 21 7.68 32.70 14.09
N ARG A 22 7.20 33.25 12.97
CA ARG A 22 6.32 32.51 12.05
C ARG A 22 7.09 31.34 11.44
N ILE A 23 6.52 30.13 11.47
CA ILE A 23 7.09 28.95 10.80
C ILE A 23 6.92 29.13 9.27
N PRO A 24 7.99 29.38 8.49
CA PRO A 24 7.86 29.56 7.04
C PRO A 24 7.70 28.22 6.34
N THR A 25 7.04 28.21 5.18
CA THR A 25 7.16 27.11 4.23
C THR A 25 8.61 26.98 3.76
N LEU A 26 8.98 25.80 3.26
CA LEU A 26 10.34 25.59 2.73
C LEU A 26 10.69 26.56 1.58
N ARG A 27 9.68 26.96 0.79
CA ARG A 27 9.84 27.89 -0.34
C ARG A 27 10.03 29.33 0.12
N GLU A 28 9.26 29.78 1.12
CA GLU A 28 9.47 31.09 1.76
C GLU A 28 10.85 31.14 2.42
N LEU A 29 11.22 30.11 3.17
CA LEU A 29 12.54 30.03 3.80
C LEU A 29 13.67 30.12 2.79
N ALA A 30 13.53 29.50 1.62
CA ALA A 30 14.54 29.53 0.56
C ALA A 30 14.74 30.91 -0.09
N ARG A 31 13.84 31.88 0.14
CA ARG A 31 13.90 33.25 -0.38
C ARG A 31 14.10 34.30 0.71
N LEU A 32 14.04 33.91 1.97
CA LEU A 32 14.02 34.84 3.10
C LEU A 32 15.25 35.76 3.17
N ASP A 33 16.42 35.27 2.75
CA ASP A 33 17.65 36.08 2.66
C ASP A 33 17.64 37.12 1.54
N GLU A 34 16.86 36.89 0.48
CA GLU A 34 16.62 37.86 -0.59
C GLU A 34 15.52 38.85 -0.16
N ASP A 35 14.43 38.34 0.42
CA ASP A 35 13.26 39.12 0.83
C ASP A 35 13.61 40.13 1.94
N LEU A 36 14.45 39.75 2.92
CA LEU A 36 14.85 40.61 4.03
C LEU A 36 16.13 41.41 3.79
N ARG A 37 16.79 41.25 2.63
CA ARG A 37 18.08 41.91 2.34
C ARG A 37 17.99 43.42 2.46
N SER A 38 17.03 44.02 1.76
CA SER A 38 16.84 45.47 1.71
C SER A 38 16.46 46.06 3.06
N VAL A 39 15.66 45.33 3.84
CA VAL A 39 15.26 45.74 5.20
C VAL A 39 16.46 45.73 6.14
N ILE A 40 17.27 44.67 6.11
CA ILE A 40 18.48 44.56 6.92
C ILE A 40 19.49 45.64 6.52
N GLU A 41 19.73 45.84 5.23
CA GLU A 41 20.64 46.87 4.72
C GLU A 41 20.21 48.28 5.11
N PHE A 42 18.90 48.57 5.10
CA PHE A 42 18.36 49.84 5.58
C PHE A 42 18.74 50.08 7.05
N TRP A 43 18.44 49.13 7.94
CA TRP A 43 18.72 49.27 9.36
C TRP A 43 20.22 49.31 9.69
N LEU A 44 21.06 48.57 8.96
CA LEU A 44 22.51 48.62 9.15
C LEU A 44 23.12 50.00 8.83
N ASN A 45 22.47 50.80 7.99
CA ASN A 45 22.89 52.16 7.63
C ASN A 45 22.29 53.25 8.53
N GLU A 46 21.33 52.90 9.39
CA GLU A 46 20.79 53.78 10.43
C GLU A 46 21.73 53.82 11.65
N GLY A 47 21.63 54.86 12.47
CA GLY A 47 22.46 55.07 13.67
C GLY A 47 22.19 54.08 14.80
N LEU A 48 22.46 52.78 14.58
CA LEU A 48 22.27 51.68 15.53
C LEU A 48 23.30 51.73 16.67
N THR A 49 22.89 51.22 17.83
CA THR A 49 23.84 50.88 18.90
C THR A 49 24.71 49.68 18.48
N PRO A 50 25.94 49.52 19.03
CA PRO A 50 26.80 48.39 18.70
C PRO A 50 26.14 47.01 18.89
N SER A 51 25.34 46.85 19.95
CA SER A 51 24.62 45.59 20.22
C SER A 51 23.51 45.30 19.19
N GLN A 52 22.80 46.33 18.71
CA GLN A 52 21.82 46.18 17.63
C GLN A 52 22.50 45.82 16.31
N HIS A 53 23.64 46.45 16.02
CA HIS A 53 24.42 46.18 14.81
C HIS A 53 24.95 44.74 14.78
N ASP A 54 25.53 44.28 15.90
CA ASP A 54 26.02 42.91 16.05
C ASP A 54 24.88 41.89 15.91
N TRP A 55 23.75 42.13 16.58
CA TRP A 55 22.58 41.27 16.49
C TRP A 55 22.04 41.17 15.05
N LEU A 56 21.93 42.30 14.35
CA LEU A 56 21.39 42.36 12.99
C LEU A 56 22.32 41.69 11.97
N THR A 57 23.64 41.85 12.15
CA THR A 57 24.66 41.15 11.35
C THR A 57 24.60 39.64 11.57
N ASP A 58 24.43 39.21 12.82
CA ASP A 58 24.26 37.80 13.16
C ASP A 58 22.96 37.25 12.59
N LEU A 59 21.85 38.00 12.67
CA LEU A 59 20.58 37.65 12.06
C LEU A 59 20.71 37.46 10.54
N GLN A 60 21.30 38.42 9.83
CA GLN A 60 21.53 38.32 8.38
C GLN A 60 22.29 37.04 8.02
N ARG A 61 23.36 36.74 8.76
CA ARG A 61 24.16 35.53 8.58
C ARG A 61 23.34 34.25 8.84
N GLN A 62 22.51 34.23 9.88
CA GLN A 62 21.67 33.07 10.17
C GLN A 62 20.55 32.88 9.15
N ILE A 63 19.90 33.95 8.70
CA ILE A 63 18.89 33.91 7.62
C ILE A 63 19.54 33.38 6.32
N GLY A 64 20.72 33.88 5.96
CA GLY A 64 21.47 33.39 4.79
C GLY A 64 21.77 31.89 4.88
N LYS A 65 22.22 31.40 6.05
CA LYS A 65 22.43 29.96 6.30
C LYS A 65 21.13 29.15 6.20
N GLY A 66 20.03 29.66 6.76
CA GLY A 66 18.71 29.02 6.71
C GLY A 66 18.20 28.88 5.28
N SER A 67 18.27 29.98 4.52
CA SER A 67 17.82 30.05 3.12
C SER A 67 18.64 29.16 2.20
N LEU A 68 19.97 29.15 2.35
CA LEU A 68 20.84 28.22 1.62
C LEU A 68 20.51 26.75 1.93
N ARG A 69 20.29 26.40 3.20
CA ARG A 69 19.89 25.03 3.59
C ARG A 69 18.53 24.64 2.99
N ALA A 70 17.60 25.57 2.91
CA ALA A 70 16.29 25.35 2.29
C ALA A 70 16.41 25.14 0.77
N ARG A 71 17.17 25.99 0.07
CA ARG A 71 17.47 25.82 -1.36
C ARG A 71 18.11 24.46 -1.66
N ASN A 72 19.13 24.07 -0.88
CA ASN A 72 19.77 22.75 -1.04
C ASN A 72 18.80 21.58 -0.80
N ARG A 73 17.89 21.72 0.17
CA ARG A 73 16.86 20.70 0.43
C ARG A 73 15.83 20.63 -0.69
N MET A 74 15.40 21.76 -1.24
CA MET A 74 14.52 21.79 -2.41
C MET A 74 15.17 21.14 -3.63
N ALA A 75 16.43 21.48 -3.94
CA ALA A 75 17.17 20.86 -5.04
C ALA A 75 17.32 19.33 -4.84
N THR A 76 17.52 18.88 -3.59
CA THR A 76 17.56 17.45 -3.26
C THR A 76 16.20 16.79 -3.51
N ILE A 77 15.10 17.43 -3.10
CA ILE A 77 13.74 16.92 -3.33
C ILE A 77 13.45 16.82 -4.83
N GLU A 78 13.80 17.84 -5.61
CA GLU A 78 13.63 17.83 -7.08
C GLU A 78 14.43 16.71 -7.74
N SER A 79 15.68 16.51 -7.32
CA SER A 79 16.52 15.40 -7.80
C SER A 79 15.92 14.03 -7.44
N LEU A 80 15.39 13.86 -6.22
CA LEU A 80 14.73 12.62 -5.79
C LEU A 80 13.40 12.37 -6.51
N ILE A 81 12.64 13.42 -6.85
CA ILE A 81 11.44 13.31 -7.67
C ILE A 81 11.83 12.76 -9.05
N PHE A 82 12.80 13.38 -9.72
CA PHE A 82 13.27 12.92 -11.03
C PHE A 82 13.75 11.47 -11.01
N GLN A 83 14.56 11.10 -10.01
CA GLN A 83 15.03 9.72 -9.86
C GLN A 83 13.89 8.74 -9.62
N SER A 84 12.90 9.12 -8.81
CA SER A 84 11.74 8.28 -8.50
C SER A 84 10.86 8.08 -9.73
N GLU A 85 10.64 9.12 -10.53
CA GLU A 85 9.88 9.05 -11.78
C GLU A 85 10.56 8.17 -12.84
N ASP A 86 11.90 8.26 -12.94
CA ASP A 86 12.68 7.41 -13.82
C ASP A 86 12.62 5.93 -13.38
N LEU A 87 12.84 5.65 -12.10
CA LEU A 87 12.75 4.30 -11.53
C LEU A 87 11.33 3.72 -11.57
N ALA A 88 10.29 4.55 -11.62
CA ALA A 88 8.90 4.12 -11.72
C ALA A 88 8.50 3.69 -13.14
N ARG A 89 9.33 3.92 -14.16
CA ARG A 89 9.11 3.43 -15.52
C ARG A 89 9.82 2.09 -15.69
N MET A 90 9.05 1.01 -15.62
CA MET A 90 9.60 -0.35 -15.74
C MET A 90 9.67 -0.80 -17.20
N GLU A 91 10.65 -1.63 -17.55
CA GLU A 91 10.72 -2.26 -18.88
C GLU A 91 9.80 -3.49 -18.94
N TYR A 92 8.57 -3.33 -19.41
CA TYR A 92 7.60 -4.44 -19.45
C TYR A 92 7.80 -5.44 -20.60
N GLU A 93 8.45 -5.00 -21.69
CA GLU A 93 8.48 -5.72 -22.97
C GLU A 93 8.99 -7.16 -22.85
N PHE A 94 10.01 -7.42 -22.02
CA PHE A 94 10.59 -8.76 -21.89
C PHE A 94 9.71 -9.74 -21.09
N LEU A 95 8.73 -9.22 -20.33
CA LEU A 95 7.72 -10.01 -19.61
C LEU A 95 6.40 -10.10 -20.38
N PHE A 96 6.24 -9.33 -21.45
CA PHE A 96 4.98 -9.19 -22.15
C PHE A 96 4.81 -10.23 -23.27
N ASP A 97 3.84 -11.14 -23.10
CA ASP A 97 3.44 -12.04 -24.19
C ASP A 97 2.50 -11.32 -25.15
N ARG A 98 3.06 -10.81 -26.25
CA ARG A 98 2.33 -10.10 -27.31
C ARG A 98 1.20 -10.91 -27.96
N ARG A 99 1.23 -12.25 -27.92
CA ARG A 99 0.18 -13.09 -28.54
C ARG A 99 -1.02 -13.23 -27.63
N ARG A 100 -0.80 -13.33 -26.31
CA ARG A 100 -1.87 -13.47 -25.32
C ARG A 100 -2.29 -12.16 -24.68
N HIS A 101 -1.51 -11.10 -24.87
CA HIS A 101 -1.64 -9.81 -24.17
C HIS A 101 -1.61 -9.97 -22.64
N LEU A 102 -0.73 -10.82 -22.12
CA LEU A 102 -0.57 -11.06 -20.69
C LEU A 102 0.90 -10.91 -20.27
N LEU A 103 1.11 -10.59 -18.99
CA LEU A 103 2.43 -10.57 -18.38
C LEU A 103 2.80 -11.95 -17.84
N THR A 104 4.04 -12.38 -18.07
CA THR A 104 4.61 -13.56 -17.41
C THR A 104 4.89 -13.26 -15.94
N ILE A 105 4.87 -14.29 -15.08
CA ILE A 105 5.05 -14.11 -13.63
C ILE A 105 6.44 -13.58 -13.28
N GLY A 106 7.45 -13.97 -14.04
CA GLY A 106 8.81 -13.49 -13.84
C GLY A 106 9.76 -13.89 -14.97
N TYR A 107 11.03 -13.58 -14.77
CA TYR A 107 12.12 -13.91 -15.67
C TYR A 107 13.31 -14.42 -14.87
N ASN A 108 13.82 -15.59 -15.24
CA ASN A 108 15.02 -16.14 -14.64
C ASN A 108 16.25 -15.62 -15.40
N VAL A 109 17.05 -14.78 -14.74
CA VAL A 109 18.24 -14.16 -15.33
C VAL A 109 19.34 -15.19 -15.66
N SER A 110 19.56 -16.15 -14.75
CA SER A 110 20.59 -17.18 -14.91
C SER A 110 20.28 -18.10 -16.08
N GLU A 111 19.02 -18.49 -16.23
CA GLU A 111 18.55 -19.38 -17.28
C GLU A 111 18.11 -18.63 -18.56
N ARG A 112 18.07 -17.29 -18.51
CA ARG A 112 17.63 -16.40 -19.59
C ARG A 112 16.29 -16.80 -20.19
N ARG A 113 15.32 -17.13 -19.33
CA ARG A 113 13.98 -17.57 -19.73
C ARG A 113 12.89 -16.87 -18.95
N VAL A 114 11.78 -16.60 -19.63
CA VAL A 114 10.53 -16.20 -18.98
C VAL A 114 9.93 -17.36 -18.21
N ASP A 115 9.21 -17.04 -17.14
CA ASP A 115 8.37 -17.99 -16.43
C ASP A 115 7.27 -18.52 -17.37
N PRO A 116 6.96 -19.83 -17.35
CA PRO A 116 5.88 -20.38 -18.17
C PRO A 116 4.49 -19.86 -17.76
N GLY A 117 4.31 -19.53 -16.48
CA GLY A 117 3.08 -18.98 -15.92
C GLY A 117 2.86 -17.52 -16.33
N ARG A 118 1.59 -17.14 -16.39
CA ARG A 118 1.16 -15.76 -16.65
C ARG A 118 0.12 -15.35 -15.62
N TYR A 119 0.04 -14.04 -15.44
CA TYR A 119 -1.08 -13.40 -14.79
C TYR A 119 -2.25 -13.31 -15.76
N ASP A 120 -3.28 -14.11 -15.56
CA ASP A 120 -4.38 -14.30 -16.51
C ASP A 120 -5.77 -14.12 -15.87
N LEU A 121 -5.87 -13.60 -14.64
CA LEU A 121 -7.14 -13.35 -13.95
C LEU A 121 -7.23 -11.90 -13.48
N LEU A 122 -8.44 -11.32 -13.57
CA LEU A 122 -8.68 -9.95 -13.12
C LEU A 122 -8.68 -9.85 -11.59
N ALA A 123 -9.15 -10.88 -10.89
CA ALA A 123 -9.03 -11.00 -9.44
C ALA A 123 -7.61 -11.43 -9.04
N SER A 124 -6.67 -10.51 -9.21
CA SER A 124 -5.28 -10.64 -8.78
C SER A 124 -4.70 -9.25 -8.50
N GLU A 125 -3.63 -9.22 -7.71
CA GLU A 125 -2.76 -8.08 -7.47
C GLU A 125 -2.20 -7.47 -8.75
N VAL A 126 -1.97 -8.28 -9.79
CA VAL A 126 -1.40 -7.84 -11.06
C VAL A 126 -2.24 -6.77 -11.75
N ARG A 127 -3.54 -6.66 -11.45
CA ARG A 127 -4.40 -5.65 -12.05
C ARG A 127 -3.88 -4.23 -11.79
N LEU A 128 -3.28 -3.99 -10.62
CA LEU A 128 -2.64 -2.71 -10.31
C LEU A 128 -1.45 -2.45 -11.26
N CYS A 129 -0.60 -3.46 -11.47
CA CYS A 129 0.53 -3.38 -12.38
C CYS A 129 0.07 -3.07 -13.82
N CYS A 130 -0.92 -3.83 -14.33
CA CYS A 130 -1.49 -3.60 -15.65
C CYS A 130 -2.09 -2.19 -15.78
N PHE A 131 -2.84 -1.72 -14.77
CA PHE A 131 -3.43 -0.39 -14.78
C PHE A 131 -2.37 0.71 -14.87
N VAL A 132 -1.33 0.64 -14.03
CA VAL A 132 -0.22 1.63 -14.02
C VAL A 132 0.53 1.60 -15.34
N ALA A 133 0.86 0.43 -15.87
CA ALA A 133 1.58 0.28 -17.14
C ALA A 133 0.79 0.85 -18.33
N ILE A 134 -0.54 0.65 -18.35
CA ILE A 134 -1.43 1.25 -19.35
C ILE A 134 -1.46 2.77 -19.20
N ALA A 135 -1.58 3.28 -17.97
CA ALA A 135 -1.62 4.72 -17.72
C ALA A 135 -0.32 5.43 -18.12
N GLN A 136 0.82 4.77 -17.94
CA GLN A 136 2.14 5.25 -18.38
C GLN A 136 2.38 5.07 -19.89
N GLY A 137 1.44 4.45 -20.62
CA GLY A 137 1.55 4.16 -22.05
C GLY A 137 2.58 3.08 -22.39
N GLN A 138 3.01 2.28 -21.40
CA GLN A 138 4.02 1.23 -21.58
C GLN A 138 3.41 -0.10 -22.02
N LEU A 139 2.13 -0.34 -21.73
CA LEU A 139 1.37 -1.48 -22.21
C LEU A 139 0.07 -1.04 -22.90
N PRO A 140 -0.41 -1.81 -23.89
CA PRO A 140 -1.66 -1.51 -24.58
C PRO A 140 -2.87 -1.86 -23.69
N GLN A 141 -4.02 -1.19 -23.90
CA GLN A 141 -5.22 -1.38 -23.05
C GLN A 141 -5.77 -2.81 -23.08
N GLU A 142 -5.52 -3.54 -24.16
CA GLU A 142 -5.90 -4.93 -24.39
C GLU A 142 -5.46 -5.84 -23.25
N VAL A 143 -4.34 -5.53 -22.59
CA VAL A 143 -3.85 -6.29 -21.43
C VAL A 143 -4.90 -6.35 -20.32
N TRP A 144 -5.61 -5.25 -20.06
CA TRP A 144 -6.67 -5.21 -19.05
C TRP A 144 -7.81 -6.16 -19.39
N PHE A 145 -8.20 -6.24 -20.67
CA PHE A 145 -9.32 -7.04 -21.14
C PHE A 145 -8.96 -8.52 -21.36
N SER A 146 -7.67 -8.82 -21.51
CA SER A 146 -7.17 -10.20 -21.58
C SER A 146 -7.13 -10.92 -20.24
N LEU A 147 -7.16 -10.19 -19.12
CA LEU A 147 -7.35 -10.80 -17.80
C LEU A 147 -8.70 -11.54 -17.73
N GLY A 148 -8.74 -12.74 -17.18
CA GLY A 148 -9.94 -13.57 -17.13
C GLY A 148 -10.98 -13.02 -16.14
N ARG A 149 -12.26 -13.04 -16.56
CA ARG A 149 -13.43 -12.75 -15.72
C ARG A 149 -14.17 -14.04 -15.35
N LEU A 150 -13.45 -15.03 -14.80
CA LEU A 150 -14.07 -16.28 -14.38
C LEU A 150 -14.94 -16.01 -13.15
N LEU A 151 -16.24 -16.32 -13.24
CA LEU A 151 -17.21 -16.03 -12.19
C LEU A 151 -17.70 -17.29 -11.48
N THR A 152 -17.80 -17.20 -10.17
CA THR A 152 -18.52 -18.13 -9.31
C THR A 152 -19.64 -17.39 -8.57
N ALA A 153 -20.50 -18.12 -7.87
CA ALA A 153 -21.48 -17.54 -6.95
C ALA A 153 -21.07 -17.81 -5.51
N ALA A 154 -20.96 -16.74 -4.72
CA ALA A 154 -20.78 -16.84 -3.28
C ALA A 154 -21.91 -16.07 -2.59
N GLY A 155 -22.71 -16.75 -1.76
CA GLY A 155 -23.87 -16.14 -1.12
C GLY A 155 -24.95 -15.63 -2.09
N GLY A 156 -24.97 -16.13 -3.33
CA GLY A 156 -25.93 -15.70 -4.37
C GLY A 156 -25.42 -14.54 -5.25
N GLU A 157 -24.29 -13.95 -4.91
CA GLU A 157 -23.69 -12.83 -5.64
C GLU A 157 -22.53 -13.31 -6.54
N PRO A 158 -22.38 -12.79 -7.77
CA PRO A 158 -21.23 -13.09 -8.62
C PRO A 158 -19.92 -12.59 -8.01
N VAL A 159 -18.90 -13.45 -8.03
CA VAL A 159 -17.54 -13.18 -7.56
C VAL A 159 -16.54 -13.64 -8.60
N LEU A 160 -15.54 -12.81 -8.90
CA LEU A 160 -14.41 -13.24 -9.71
C LEU A 160 -13.57 -14.27 -8.95
N LEU A 161 -13.17 -15.34 -9.63
CA LEU A 161 -12.21 -16.32 -9.12
C LEU A 161 -10.78 -15.78 -9.26
N SER A 162 -9.97 -16.02 -8.23
CA SER A 162 -8.52 -15.83 -8.25
C SER A 162 -7.80 -17.18 -8.36
N TRP A 163 -6.46 -17.18 -8.43
CA TRP A 163 -5.72 -18.44 -8.51
C TRP A 163 -5.78 -19.20 -7.19
N SER A 164 -5.55 -18.50 -6.08
CA SER A 164 -5.44 -19.13 -4.76
C SER A 164 -6.64 -18.92 -3.85
N GLY A 165 -7.59 -18.06 -4.21
CA GLY A 165 -8.65 -17.61 -3.31
C GLY A 165 -8.10 -16.80 -2.13
N SER A 166 -6.88 -16.26 -2.25
CA SER A 166 -6.20 -15.49 -1.21
C SER A 166 -6.85 -14.12 -1.08
N MET A 167 -7.07 -13.69 0.15
CA MET A 167 -7.66 -12.39 0.47
C MET A 167 -6.82 -11.24 -0.15
N PHE A 168 -5.48 -11.36 -0.17
CA PHE A 168 -4.57 -10.38 -0.78
C PHE A 168 -4.83 -10.13 -2.26
N GLU A 169 -5.08 -11.18 -3.06
CA GLU A 169 -5.34 -11.07 -4.52
C GLU A 169 -6.50 -10.10 -4.79
N TYR A 170 -7.48 -10.08 -3.89
CA TYR A 170 -8.65 -9.21 -3.97
C TYR A 170 -8.37 -7.81 -3.40
N LEU A 171 -7.81 -7.70 -2.19
CA LEU A 171 -7.82 -6.42 -1.47
C LEU A 171 -6.52 -5.63 -1.52
N MET A 172 -5.36 -6.23 -1.80
CA MET A 172 -4.11 -5.47 -1.86
C MET A 172 -4.18 -4.28 -2.84
N PRO A 173 -4.76 -4.42 -4.05
CA PRO A 173 -4.88 -3.28 -4.95
C PRO A 173 -5.67 -2.11 -4.36
N LEU A 174 -6.64 -2.36 -3.47
CA LEU A 174 -7.45 -1.30 -2.85
C LEU A 174 -6.65 -0.37 -1.93
N LEU A 175 -5.46 -0.78 -1.49
CA LEU A 175 -4.58 0.07 -0.68
C LEU A 175 -4.23 1.39 -1.40
N VAL A 176 -4.17 1.38 -2.73
CA VAL A 176 -3.78 2.53 -3.55
C VAL A 176 -4.73 2.80 -4.70
N MET A 177 -5.33 1.77 -5.30
CA MET A 177 -6.22 1.90 -6.46
C MET A 177 -7.67 2.01 -6.00
N PRO A 178 -8.44 3.02 -6.46
CA PRO A 178 -9.84 3.19 -6.07
C PRO A 178 -10.71 2.05 -6.61
N THR A 179 -11.88 1.91 -5.99
CA THR A 179 -12.99 1.10 -6.50
C THR A 179 -14.24 1.95 -6.54
N TYR A 180 -15.18 1.58 -7.41
CA TYR A 180 -16.44 2.31 -7.57
C TYR A 180 -17.62 1.41 -7.19
N ASP A 181 -18.57 1.97 -6.46
CA ASP A 181 -19.76 1.24 -6.01
C ASP A 181 -20.51 0.61 -7.19
N ASN A 182 -21.01 -0.62 -6.98
CA ASN A 182 -21.80 -1.38 -7.97
C ASN A 182 -21.02 -1.73 -9.25
N THR A 183 -19.69 -1.83 -9.15
CA THR A 183 -18.84 -2.41 -10.20
C THR A 183 -18.51 -3.86 -9.90
N LEU A 184 -18.05 -4.58 -10.93
CA LEU A 184 -17.63 -5.97 -10.80
C LEU A 184 -16.51 -6.16 -9.75
N LEU A 185 -15.53 -5.25 -9.72
CA LEU A 185 -14.42 -5.31 -8.75
C LEU A 185 -14.90 -5.02 -7.32
N ASP A 186 -15.74 -3.99 -7.14
CA ASP A 186 -16.33 -3.66 -5.84
C ASP A 186 -17.12 -4.83 -5.26
N GLN A 187 -18.04 -5.39 -6.07
CA GLN A 187 -18.82 -6.54 -5.68
C GLN A 187 -17.95 -7.76 -5.36
N THR A 188 -16.94 -8.03 -6.20
CA THR A 188 -16.00 -9.13 -5.96
C THR A 188 -15.29 -8.98 -4.62
N CYS A 189 -14.80 -7.77 -4.28
CA CYS A 189 -14.10 -7.53 -3.03
C CYS A 189 -15.02 -7.75 -1.82
N LYS A 190 -16.26 -7.22 -1.87
CA LYS A 190 -17.27 -7.42 -0.82
C LYS A 190 -17.61 -8.89 -0.63
N ALA A 191 -17.90 -9.61 -1.72
CA ALA A 191 -18.27 -11.01 -1.66
C ALA A 191 -17.11 -11.93 -1.24
N ALA A 192 -15.86 -11.60 -1.61
CA ALA A 192 -14.68 -12.32 -1.14
C ALA A 192 -14.53 -12.23 0.38
N VAL A 193 -14.72 -11.04 0.97
CA VAL A 193 -14.69 -10.84 2.43
C VAL A 193 -15.84 -11.59 3.10
N SER A 194 -17.08 -11.48 2.60
CA SER A 194 -18.22 -12.22 3.15
C SER A 194 -18.00 -13.74 3.12
N SER A 195 -17.39 -14.26 2.06
CA SER A 195 -17.08 -15.68 1.93
C SER A 195 -16.01 -16.14 2.92
N GLN A 196 -14.99 -15.31 3.16
CA GLN A 196 -13.97 -15.57 4.18
C GLN A 196 -14.57 -15.63 5.59
N ILE A 197 -15.46 -14.68 5.92
CA ILE A 197 -16.18 -14.64 7.21
C ILE A 197 -17.00 -15.92 7.38
N GLU A 198 -17.81 -16.27 6.38
CA GLU A 198 -18.66 -17.46 6.43
C GLU A 198 -17.85 -18.76 6.55
N TYR A 199 -16.74 -18.86 5.82
CA TYR A 199 -15.87 -20.03 5.90
C TYR A 199 -15.19 -20.17 7.27
N GLY A 200 -14.69 -19.07 7.85
CA GLY A 200 -14.17 -19.06 9.22
C GLY A 200 -15.22 -19.52 10.23
N ARG A 201 -16.46 -19.05 10.09
CA ARG A 201 -17.60 -19.47 10.92
C ARG A 201 -17.90 -20.96 10.80
N GLN A 202 -17.87 -21.52 9.60
CA GLN A 202 -18.07 -22.96 9.35
C GLN A 202 -16.99 -23.82 10.01
N LEU A 203 -15.75 -23.35 10.00
CA LEU A 203 -14.61 -24.03 10.64
C LEU A 203 -14.52 -23.79 12.15
N GLY A 204 -15.27 -22.80 12.68
CA GLY A 204 -15.22 -22.42 14.08
C GLY A 204 -13.90 -21.74 14.49
N VAL A 205 -13.24 -21.05 13.56
CA VAL A 205 -11.98 -20.32 13.79
C VAL A 205 -12.11 -18.87 13.28
N PRO A 206 -11.21 -17.95 13.67
CA PRO A 206 -11.12 -16.63 13.04
C PRO A 206 -10.93 -16.74 11.52
N TRP A 207 -11.27 -15.69 10.78
CA TRP A 207 -11.11 -15.65 9.32
C TRP A 207 -9.91 -14.78 8.87
N GLY A 208 -9.57 -14.84 7.58
CA GLY A 208 -8.43 -14.11 7.01
C GLY A 208 -7.38 -15.03 6.40
N MET A 209 -7.80 -15.98 5.57
CA MET A 209 -6.88 -16.84 4.81
C MET A 209 -6.27 -16.06 3.66
N SER A 210 -4.94 -15.97 3.65
CA SER A 210 -4.16 -15.26 2.64
C SER A 210 -2.77 -15.87 2.61
N GLU A 211 -1.93 -15.55 1.62
CA GLU A 211 -0.54 -16.00 1.61
C GLU A 211 0.19 -15.59 2.89
N SER A 212 0.91 -16.53 3.49
CA SER A 212 1.61 -16.30 4.74
C SER A 212 2.64 -17.38 5.01
N CYS A 213 3.43 -17.17 6.06
CA CYS A 213 4.12 -18.29 6.68
C CYS A 213 3.12 -19.23 7.40
N TYR A 214 3.51 -20.50 7.55
CA TYR A 214 2.73 -21.53 8.23
C TYR A 214 3.62 -22.43 9.10
N ASN A 215 3.03 -23.36 9.88
CA ASN A 215 3.76 -24.16 10.86
C ASN A 215 4.55 -25.32 10.24
N THR A 216 5.48 -24.98 9.35
CA THR A 216 6.48 -25.88 8.77
C THR A 216 7.75 -25.07 8.59
N VAL A 217 8.90 -25.67 8.88
CA VAL A 217 10.19 -24.98 8.82
C VAL A 217 11.16 -25.68 7.88
N ASP A 218 12.08 -24.92 7.29
CA ASP A 218 13.22 -25.48 6.56
C ASP A 218 14.30 -26.01 7.51
N VAL A 219 15.41 -26.48 6.92
CA VAL A 219 16.61 -26.94 7.63
C VAL A 219 17.28 -25.86 8.49
N HIS A 220 16.96 -24.59 8.27
CA HIS A 220 17.47 -23.44 9.03
C HIS A 220 16.45 -22.92 10.05
N LEU A 221 15.34 -23.63 10.25
CA LEU A 221 14.24 -23.26 11.16
C LEU A 221 13.47 -22.01 10.72
N ASN A 222 13.54 -21.63 9.44
CA ASN A 222 12.69 -20.58 8.89
C ASN A 222 11.32 -21.14 8.54
N TYR A 223 10.26 -20.47 8.98
CA TYR A 223 8.91 -20.82 8.56
C TYR A 223 8.78 -20.75 7.03
N GLN A 224 8.18 -21.79 6.46
CA GLN A 224 7.86 -21.86 5.04
C GLN A 224 6.69 -20.94 4.71
N TYR A 225 6.66 -20.46 3.47
CA TYR A 225 5.69 -19.48 2.98
C TYR A 225 4.98 -20.01 1.74
N ARG A 226 3.67 -19.82 1.66
CA ARG A 226 2.89 -20.14 0.45
C ARG A 226 1.54 -19.41 0.43
N ALA A 227 0.87 -19.47 -0.71
CA ALA A 227 -0.49 -18.98 -0.86
C ALA A 227 -1.54 -19.91 -0.23
N PHE A 228 -2.39 -19.32 0.61
CA PHE A 228 -3.60 -19.90 1.19
C PHE A 228 -4.82 -19.10 0.74
N GLY A 229 -5.98 -19.77 0.74
CA GLY A 229 -7.25 -19.15 0.42
C GLY A 229 -8.38 -20.12 0.66
N ILE A 230 -9.61 -19.67 0.47
CA ILE A 230 -10.78 -20.49 0.78
C ILE A 230 -11.25 -21.30 -0.43
N PRO A 231 -11.81 -22.50 -0.21
CA PRO A 231 -12.51 -23.24 -1.25
C PRO A 231 -13.62 -22.40 -1.87
N GLY A 232 -13.81 -22.53 -3.18
CA GLY A 232 -14.85 -21.82 -3.92
C GLY A 232 -14.46 -20.43 -4.44
N LEU A 233 -13.35 -19.84 -3.95
CA LEU A 233 -12.80 -18.57 -4.49
C LEU A 233 -11.51 -18.74 -5.31
N GLY A 234 -10.87 -19.91 -5.23
CA GLY A 234 -9.61 -20.18 -5.92
C GLY A 234 -9.69 -21.35 -6.90
N LEU A 235 -8.93 -21.28 -7.99
CA LEU A 235 -8.78 -22.39 -8.94
C LEU A 235 -7.83 -23.49 -8.44
N LYS A 236 -6.93 -23.16 -7.51
CA LYS A 236 -5.97 -24.10 -6.92
C LYS A 236 -6.70 -25.26 -6.23
N ARG A 237 -6.26 -26.49 -6.49
CA ARG A 237 -6.75 -27.70 -5.79
C ARG A 237 -6.19 -27.76 -4.38
N GLY A 238 -6.94 -28.39 -3.46
CA GLY A 238 -6.48 -28.63 -2.08
C GLY A 238 -6.58 -27.41 -1.17
N LEU A 239 -7.29 -26.35 -1.53
CA LEU A 239 -7.46 -25.16 -0.67
C LEU A 239 -8.11 -25.50 0.69
N ALA A 240 -8.95 -26.54 0.75
CA ALA A 240 -9.57 -27.01 1.98
C ALA A 240 -8.62 -27.78 2.92
N GLU A 241 -7.40 -28.12 2.47
CA GLU A 241 -6.46 -28.95 3.24
C GLU A 241 -5.71 -28.16 4.31
N ASP A 242 -5.69 -26.83 4.18
CA ASP A 242 -4.91 -25.94 5.02
C ASP A 242 -5.78 -24.88 5.67
N THR A 243 -5.71 -24.79 7.00
CA THR A 243 -6.40 -23.77 7.78
C THR A 243 -5.39 -22.83 8.42
N VAL A 244 -4.93 -21.83 7.66
CA VAL A 244 -3.95 -20.84 8.13
C VAL A 244 -4.55 -19.45 8.05
N ILE A 245 -4.61 -18.77 9.19
CA ILE A 245 -5.22 -17.45 9.32
C ILE A 245 -4.12 -16.41 9.52
N ALA A 246 -4.09 -15.41 8.64
CA ALA A 246 -3.11 -14.34 8.64
C ALA A 246 -3.78 -13.02 9.07
N PRO A 247 -3.42 -12.42 10.22
CA PRO A 247 -4.09 -11.21 10.72
C PRO A 247 -4.05 -10.02 9.76
N TYR A 248 -3.02 -9.89 8.92
CA TYR A 248 -2.96 -8.80 7.93
C TYR A 248 -4.10 -8.89 6.90
N ALA A 249 -4.64 -10.09 6.65
CA ALA A 249 -5.79 -10.26 5.77
C ALA A 249 -7.06 -9.65 6.39
N SER A 250 -7.23 -9.80 7.71
CA SER A 250 -8.28 -9.10 8.44
C SER A 250 -8.05 -7.58 8.46
N MET A 251 -6.79 -7.13 8.55
CA MET A 251 -6.46 -5.70 8.44
C MET A 251 -6.85 -5.13 7.08
N LEU A 252 -6.52 -5.81 5.98
CA LEU A 252 -6.93 -5.38 4.64
C LEU A 252 -8.45 -5.28 4.49
N ALA A 253 -9.20 -6.17 5.13
CA ALA A 253 -10.66 -6.14 5.11
C ALA A 253 -11.27 -4.91 5.79
N LEU A 254 -10.50 -4.12 6.56
CA LEU A 254 -10.94 -2.81 7.07
C LEU A 254 -11.38 -1.86 5.94
N MET A 255 -10.88 -2.05 4.73
CA MET A 255 -11.23 -1.23 3.56
C MET A 255 -12.61 -1.59 2.96
N VAL A 256 -13.22 -2.69 3.40
CA VAL A 256 -14.45 -3.27 2.82
C VAL A 256 -15.52 -3.49 3.88
N ALA A 257 -15.18 -4.15 4.99
CA ALA A 257 -16.07 -4.54 6.07
C ALA A 257 -15.42 -4.18 7.43
N PRO A 258 -15.36 -2.87 7.78
CA PRO A 258 -14.56 -2.40 8.89
C PRO A 258 -15.00 -2.93 10.25
N GLU A 259 -16.31 -3.10 10.48
CA GLU A 259 -16.84 -3.58 11.76
C GLU A 259 -16.48 -5.05 11.98
N GLU A 260 -16.71 -5.90 10.98
CA GLU A 260 -16.40 -7.32 11.01
C GLU A 260 -14.90 -7.57 11.14
N ALA A 261 -14.10 -6.80 10.40
CA ALA A 261 -12.65 -6.83 10.50
C ALA A 261 -12.17 -6.48 11.92
N CYS A 262 -12.74 -5.44 12.53
CA CYS A 262 -12.41 -5.05 13.91
C CYS A 262 -12.74 -6.17 14.92
N VAL A 263 -13.93 -6.77 14.81
CA VAL A 263 -14.34 -7.88 15.68
C VAL A 263 -13.39 -9.08 15.53
N ASN A 264 -13.02 -9.42 14.29
CA ASN A 264 -12.10 -10.53 14.05
C ASN A 264 -10.68 -10.25 14.57
N LEU A 265 -10.18 -9.02 14.41
CA LEU A 265 -8.88 -8.61 14.95
C LEU A 265 -8.86 -8.62 16.48
N GLN A 266 -9.96 -8.25 17.13
CA GLN A 266 -10.11 -8.38 18.58
C GLN A 266 -10.06 -9.85 18.99
N LEU A 267 -10.75 -10.75 18.28
CA LEU A 267 -10.68 -12.19 18.53
C LEU A 267 -9.25 -12.71 18.38
N LEU A 268 -8.56 -12.40 17.27
CA LEU A 268 -7.16 -12.77 17.04
C LEU A 268 -6.23 -12.23 18.14
N SER A 269 -6.51 -11.06 18.71
CA SER A 269 -5.73 -10.51 19.82
C SER A 269 -5.82 -11.36 21.09
N THR A 270 -7.01 -11.94 21.37
CA THR A 270 -7.21 -12.82 22.53
C THR A 270 -6.47 -14.15 22.40
N GLU A 271 -6.16 -14.58 21.18
CA GLU A 271 -5.39 -15.79 20.88
C GLU A 271 -3.86 -15.61 20.98
N ARG A 272 -3.40 -14.49 21.57
CA ARG A 272 -1.97 -14.17 21.76
C ARG A 272 -1.18 -14.03 20.46
N LEU A 273 -1.84 -13.61 19.38
CA LEU A 273 -1.20 -13.29 18.10
C LEU A 273 -0.49 -11.92 18.10
N ILE A 274 -0.43 -11.19 19.22
CA ILE A 274 0.26 -9.90 19.27
C ILE A 274 1.66 -10.07 19.88
N GLY A 275 2.65 -9.52 19.19
CA GLY A 275 4.03 -9.38 19.63
C GLY A 275 4.52 -7.94 19.59
N ARG A 276 5.84 -7.75 19.63
CA ARG A 276 6.49 -6.44 19.71
C ARG A 276 6.14 -5.49 18.55
N PHE A 277 5.93 -6.04 17.35
CA PHE A 277 5.66 -5.27 16.13
C PHE A 277 4.21 -5.37 15.67
N GLY A 278 3.27 -5.64 16.59
CA GLY A 278 1.86 -5.86 16.26
C GLY A 278 1.56 -7.34 16.08
N PHE A 279 0.63 -7.67 15.19
CA PHE A 279 0.25 -9.05 14.94
C PHE A 279 1.40 -9.86 14.35
N PHE A 280 1.60 -11.07 14.85
CA PHE A 280 2.42 -12.09 14.24
C PHE A 280 1.84 -12.49 12.88
N GLU A 281 2.69 -13.13 12.08
CA GLU A 281 2.43 -13.50 10.71
C GLU A 281 1.14 -14.32 10.50
N ALA A 282 0.93 -15.36 11.29
CA ALA A 282 -0.25 -16.22 11.17
C ALA A 282 -0.50 -17.08 12.42
N ILE A 283 -1.65 -17.73 12.44
CA ILE A 283 -1.94 -18.92 13.25
C ILE A 283 -2.35 -20.06 12.32
N ASP A 284 -1.74 -21.23 12.50
CA ASP A 284 -2.00 -22.42 11.70
C ASP A 284 -2.82 -23.43 12.49
N TYR A 285 -4.07 -23.64 12.09
CA TYR A 285 -5.00 -24.62 12.67
C TYR A 285 -5.01 -25.96 11.92
N THR A 286 -4.11 -26.14 10.94
CA THR A 286 -4.15 -27.32 10.08
C THR A 286 -3.87 -28.59 10.89
N PRO A 287 -4.79 -29.58 10.96
CA PRO A 287 -4.67 -30.72 11.87
C PRO A 287 -3.39 -31.52 11.70
N ALA A 288 -2.94 -31.72 10.45
CA ALA A 288 -1.73 -32.47 10.13
C ALA A 288 -0.44 -31.82 10.64
N ARG A 289 -0.47 -30.55 11.05
CA ARG A 289 0.68 -29.79 11.56
C ARG A 289 0.61 -29.48 13.05
N GLN A 290 -0.39 -30.00 13.76
CA GLN A 290 -0.53 -29.76 15.19
C GLN A 290 0.11 -30.87 16.03
N LEU A 291 0.71 -30.49 17.15
CA LEU A 291 1.05 -31.43 18.21
C LEU A 291 -0.23 -31.94 18.88
N ARG A 292 -0.17 -33.15 19.47
CA ARG A 292 -1.32 -33.72 20.18
C ARG A 292 -1.83 -32.75 21.25
N GLY A 293 -3.12 -32.44 21.20
CA GLY A 293 -3.81 -31.56 22.15
C GLY A 293 -3.72 -30.06 21.85
N GLN A 294 -3.06 -29.65 20.75
CA GLN A 294 -3.07 -28.27 20.29
C GLN A 294 -4.11 -28.06 19.19
N ALA A 295 -4.91 -27.01 19.31
CA ALA A 295 -5.89 -26.61 18.29
C ALA A 295 -5.25 -25.80 17.15
N GLY A 296 -4.17 -25.06 17.43
CA GLY A 296 -3.44 -24.27 16.46
C GLY A 296 -2.07 -23.82 16.98
N THR A 297 -1.20 -23.44 16.07
CA THR A 297 0.17 -22.98 16.37
C THR A 297 0.40 -21.57 15.81
N VAL A 298 0.80 -20.64 16.69
CA VAL A 298 1.15 -19.28 16.28
C VAL A 298 2.50 -19.28 15.55
N VAL A 299 2.51 -18.71 14.34
CA VAL A 299 3.70 -18.53 13.51
C VAL A 299 4.37 -17.21 13.90
N ARG A 300 5.38 -17.29 14.77
CA ARG A 300 6.03 -16.10 15.36
C ARG A 300 7.05 -15.45 14.43
N SER A 301 6.58 -14.95 13.30
CA SER A 301 7.35 -14.17 12.34
C SER A 301 6.68 -12.81 12.09
N PHE A 302 7.40 -11.90 11.44
CA PHE A 302 6.86 -10.65 10.93
C PHE A 302 7.35 -10.45 9.50
N MET A 303 6.42 -10.31 8.55
CA MET A 303 6.74 -9.92 7.18
C MET A 303 6.58 -8.41 7.01
N ALA A 304 7.62 -7.74 6.49
CA ALA A 304 7.59 -6.29 6.30
C ALA A 304 6.43 -5.82 5.41
N HIS A 305 6.11 -6.57 4.35
CA HIS A 305 5.01 -6.24 3.45
C HIS A 305 3.64 -6.42 4.12
N HIS A 306 3.42 -7.48 4.92
CA HIS A 306 2.18 -7.66 5.68
C HIS A 306 1.97 -6.55 6.72
N GLN A 307 3.03 -6.11 7.41
CA GLN A 307 2.96 -4.97 8.32
C GLN A 307 2.68 -3.66 7.59
N GLY A 308 3.33 -3.43 6.44
CA GLY A 308 3.09 -2.27 5.59
C GLY A 308 1.63 -2.19 5.12
N MET A 309 1.10 -3.31 4.61
CA MET A 309 -0.31 -3.40 4.19
C MET A 309 -1.26 -3.18 5.37
N SER A 310 -0.96 -3.72 6.54
CA SER A 310 -1.76 -3.52 7.75
C SER A 310 -1.84 -2.04 8.15
N LEU A 311 -0.70 -1.35 8.17
CA LEU A 311 -0.63 0.08 8.48
C LEU A 311 -1.36 0.93 7.44
N LEU A 312 -1.22 0.60 6.16
CA LEU A 312 -1.95 1.30 5.10
C LEU A 312 -3.46 1.07 5.16
N SER A 313 -3.91 -0.12 5.56
CA SER A 313 -5.34 -0.41 5.73
C SER A 313 -5.96 0.36 6.90
N LEU A 314 -5.21 0.50 8.00
CA LEU A 314 -5.60 1.38 9.11
C LEU A 314 -5.67 2.83 8.65
N ALA A 315 -4.63 3.31 7.98
CA ALA A 315 -4.58 4.67 7.44
C ALA A 315 -5.70 4.94 6.43
N TYR A 316 -6.06 3.96 5.61
CA TYR A 316 -7.20 4.03 4.69
C TYR A 316 -8.48 4.37 5.44
N LEU A 317 -8.78 3.64 6.53
CA LEU A 317 -10.01 3.81 7.28
C LEU A 317 -10.02 5.12 8.08
N ILE A 318 -8.94 5.43 8.79
CA ILE A 318 -8.92 6.55 9.76
C ILE A 318 -8.56 7.91 9.15
N LEU A 319 -7.88 7.94 8.00
CA LEU A 319 -7.41 9.17 7.34
C LEU A 319 -8.16 9.48 6.04
N ASP A 320 -9.33 8.85 5.82
CA ASP A 320 -10.12 8.97 4.60
C ASP A 320 -9.26 8.71 3.35
N ARG A 321 -8.79 7.47 3.23
CA ARG A 321 -8.25 6.88 2.00
C ARG A 321 -7.15 7.72 1.33
N PRO A 322 -6.09 8.14 2.06
CA PRO A 322 -5.13 9.12 1.55
C PRO A 322 -4.36 8.62 0.31
N MET A 323 -4.08 7.31 0.23
CA MET A 323 -3.37 6.75 -0.92
C MET A 323 -4.23 6.67 -2.18
N GLN A 324 -5.52 6.33 -2.05
CA GLN A 324 -6.45 6.40 -3.18
C GLN A 324 -6.64 7.84 -3.66
N ARG A 325 -6.77 8.82 -2.77
CA ARG A 325 -6.85 10.23 -3.16
C ARG A 325 -5.61 10.70 -3.93
N ARG A 326 -4.42 10.22 -3.56
CA ARG A 326 -3.17 10.46 -4.32
C ARG A 326 -3.23 9.81 -5.70
N PHE A 327 -3.67 8.56 -5.77
CA PHE A 327 -3.83 7.83 -7.02
C PHE A 327 -4.83 8.53 -7.96
N GLU A 328 -5.97 8.98 -7.45
CA GLU A 328 -6.98 9.72 -8.20
C GLU A 328 -6.52 11.11 -8.64
N SER A 329 -5.54 11.71 -7.96
CA SER A 329 -4.98 13.01 -8.34
C SER A 329 -3.99 12.96 -9.50
N GLU A 330 -3.47 11.76 -9.83
CA GLU A 330 -2.50 11.59 -10.91
C GLU A 330 -3.19 11.63 -12.27
N ARG A 331 -2.72 12.54 -13.15
CA ARG A 331 -3.35 12.82 -14.45
C ARG A 331 -3.29 11.61 -15.38
N MET A 332 -2.17 10.87 -15.37
CA MET A 332 -2.04 9.65 -16.18
C MET A 332 -3.08 8.61 -15.76
N PHE A 333 -3.33 8.47 -14.45
CA PHE A 333 -4.28 7.50 -13.92
C PHE A 333 -5.73 7.92 -14.22
N GLN A 334 -6.05 9.22 -14.09
CA GLN A 334 -7.37 9.77 -14.44
C GLN A 334 -7.82 9.41 -15.86
N ALA A 335 -6.89 9.39 -16.82
CA ALA A 335 -7.18 9.05 -18.22
C ALA A 335 -7.66 7.61 -18.43
N VAL A 336 -7.33 6.70 -17.50
CA VAL A 336 -7.63 5.26 -17.62
C VAL A 336 -8.54 4.73 -16.50
N MET A 337 -9.01 5.59 -15.59
CA MET A 337 -9.99 5.25 -14.54
C MET A 337 -11.25 4.51 -15.05
N PRO A 338 -11.78 4.76 -16.26
CA PRO A 338 -12.94 4.00 -16.76
C PRO A 338 -12.75 2.48 -16.79
N LEU A 339 -11.50 1.99 -16.84
CA LEU A 339 -11.21 0.55 -16.75
C LEU A 339 -11.69 -0.08 -15.44
N LEU A 340 -11.78 0.70 -14.37
CA LEU A 340 -12.25 0.26 -13.04
C LEU A 340 -13.77 0.26 -12.91
N GLN A 341 -14.50 0.72 -13.94
CA GLN A 341 -15.96 0.90 -13.91
C GLN A 341 -16.70 -0.21 -14.66
N GLU A 342 -16.09 -1.40 -14.75
CA GLU A 342 -16.71 -2.57 -15.39
C GLU A 342 -17.99 -2.96 -14.65
N ARG A 343 -19.11 -3.04 -15.39
CA ARG A 343 -20.41 -3.41 -14.83
C ARG A 343 -20.43 -4.87 -14.44
N ILE A 344 -21.23 -5.18 -13.42
CA ILE A 344 -21.52 -6.55 -13.02
C ILE A 344 -22.23 -7.28 -14.19
N PRO A 345 -21.68 -8.39 -14.70
CA PRO A 345 -22.31 -9.14 -15.77
C PRO A 345 -23.69 -9.66 -15.38
N LYS A 346 -24.66 -9.54 -16.28
CA LYS A 346 -25.96 -10.19 -16.09
C LYS A 346 -25.75 -11.69 -16.21
N ALA A 347 -26.23 -12.46 -15.22
CA ALA A 347 -26.00 -13.89 -15.04
C ALA A 347 -25.85 -14.68 -16.36
N THR A 348 -24.61 -14.95 -16.74
CA THR A 348 -24.25 -15.92 -17.78
C THR A 348 -23.26 -16.90 -17.17
N GLY A 349 -23.62 -18.18 -17.18
CA GLY A 349 -22.78 -19.34 -16.86
C GLY A 349 -21.83 -19.16 -15.66
N LEU A 350 -22.36 -19.29 -14.44
CA LEU A 350 -21.52 -19.42 -13.24
C LEU A 350 -20.77 -20.77 -13.29
N PHE A 351 -19.49 -20.78 -12.95
CA PHE A 351 -18.75 -22.03 -12.80
C PHE A 351 -19.28 -22.80 -11.59
N SER A 352 -19.96 -23.92 -11.83
CA SER A 352 -20.34 -24.84 -10.76
C SER A 352 -19.13 -25.67 -10.34
N HIS A 353 -18.51 -25.31 -9.21
CA HIS A 353 -17.56 -26.21 -8.54
C HIS A 353 -18.34 -27.36 -7.90
N THR A 354 -18.68 -28.39 -8.67
CA THR A 354 -19.01 -29.70 -8.09
C THR A 354 -17.70 -30.34 -7.61
N THR A 355 -17.49 -30.29 -6.30
CA THR A 355 -16.56 -31.17 -5.59
C THR A 355 -17.01 -32.61 -5.78
N GLN A 356 -16.20 -33.41 -6.47
CA GLN A 356 -16.16 -34.87 -6.32
C GLN A 356 -14.77 -35.27 -5.87
#